data_AF-A0A448Z2M2-F1
#
_entry.id   AF-A0A448Z2M2-F1
#
_cell.length_a   1.000
_cell.length_b   1.000
_cell.length_c   1.000
_cell.angle_alpha   90.00
_cell.angle_beta   90.00
_cell.angle_gamma   90.00
#
_symmetry.space_group_name_H-M   'P 1'
#
loop_
_entity.id
_entity.type
_entity.pdbx_description
1 polymer ?
#
loop_
_entity_poly.entity_id
_entity_poly.type
_entity_poly.pdbx_seq_one_letter_code
_entity_poly.pdbx_strand_id
1 'polypeptide(L)'
;MANVPGTTRDEKNDNGLSPVVAPDSSSLLEATGADITPNPPNPPNVIQAPEEEIFFDDQADLPPMEKKVVGAAGQLTTAEMLELTLDRNFQMSRLATQYYYTRHFWMMFLPSVSITMISGIMAFMIKSEITMSETVSNWIAFLVGSFSIMNVFLQNLSNELNYDHCCKSQRAVSLGLKRILAEMEFHKSTTGGIPIEKIHEIEKTMNTIMGQNDATVPAAITSAYELAKTRLSLRLFPPVRFDDNDPYASNKLSWSQTMHTVHNELLCAIANSPGWPLRIPNAEEVVQIAIQRVVEILKEEQHNELYKALLDGQELIRVKNIENKRKRKKERLRSAIGAFSGIASAMRKNEKIKGWSSNRTTDESTALLEKAPENSGGQKYWSMLANGTSNHDNNYDSSIP
;
A
#
# COMPACT_ATOMS: atom_id res chain seq x y z
N MET A 1 50.75 -25.81 62.33
CA MET A 1 49.96 -27.06 62.21
C MET A 1 48.77 -26.72 61.31
N ALA A 2 48.57 -27.25 60.10
CA ALA A 2 49.13 -28.41 59.42
C ALA A 2 49.32 -28.12 57.92
N ASN A 3 50.15 -28.98 57.33
CA ASN A 3 50.81 -28.96 56.02
C ASN A 3 49.95 -29.54 54.86
N VAL A 4 50.11 -28.96 53.65
CA VAL A 4 50.53 -29.59 52.33
C VAL A 4 49.59 -30.72 51.75
N PRO A 5 49.50 -31.02 50.42
CA PRO A 5 50.36 -30.65 49.27
C PRO A 5 49.70 -30.10 48.00
N GLY A 6 50.55 -29.50 47.17
CA GLY A 6 50.31 -29.23 45.76
C GLY A 6 50.44 -30.46 44.86
N THR A 7 49.97 -30.29 43.64
CA THR A 7 50.26 -31.15 42.49
C THR A 7 50.53 -30.26 41.29
N THR A 8 51.78 -30.29 40.86
CA THR A 8 52.29 -29.83 39.58
C THR A 8 51.60 -30.59 38.44
N ARG A 9 51.11 -29.88 37.42
CA ARG A 9 50.70 -30.49 36.16
C ARG A 9 51.23 -29.68 34.98
N ASP A 10 52.28 -30.24 34.41
CA ASP A 10 52.81 -30.17 33.04
C ASP A 10 52.27 -29.08 32.10
N GLU A 11 53.17 -28.15 31.77
CA GLU A 11 53.23 -27.48 30.47
C GLU A 11 53.34 -28.53 29.36
N LYS A 12 52.34 -28.57 28.48
CA LYS A 12 52.53 -29.08 27.11
C LYS A 12 52.00 -28.06 26.12
N ASN A 13 52.98 -27.51 25.42
CA ASN A 13 52.91 -26.62 24.28
C ASN A 13 52.34 -27.40 23.08
N ASP A 14 51.19 -27.00 22.55
CA ASP A 14 50.70 -27.46 21.25
C ASP A 14 50.02 -26.29 20.50
N ASN A 15 50.80 -25.73 19.58
CA ASN A 15 50.44 -25.24 18.25
C ASN A 15 48.96 -24.97 17.94
N GLY A 16 48.69 -23.68 17.73
CA GLY A 16 48.21 -23.19 16.42
C GLY A 16 46.83 -23.65 15.96
N LEU A 17 45.80 -22.87 16.29
CA LEU A 17 44.61 -22.68 15.47
C LEU A 17 44.09 -21.27 15.74
N SER A 18 44.30 -20.38 14.77
CA SER A 18 43.74 -19.03 14.76
C SER A 18 42.21 -19.08 14.78
N PRO A 19 41.53 -18.17 15.51
CA PRO A 19 40.08 -18.10 15.46
C PRO A 19 39.62 -17.67 14.06
N VAL A 20 38.78 -18.50 13.43
CA VAL A 20 38.00 -18.12 12.25
C VAL A 20 37.01 -17.04 12.71
N VAL A 21 37.40 -15.79 12.51
CA VAL A 21 36.52 -14.63 12.62
C VAL A 21 35.49 -14.75 11.49
N ALA A 22 34.23 -14.87 11.86
CA ALA A 22 33.12 -14.80 10.91
C ALA A 22 33.17 -13.44 10.18
N PRO A 23 32.97 -13.38 8.86
CA PRO A 23 32.95 -12.11 8.14
C PRO A 23 31.70 -11.31 8.53
N ASP A 24 31.94 -10.15 9.15
CA ASP A 24 30.96 -9.08 9.31
C ASP A 24 30.34 -8.73 7.95
N SER A 25 29.01 -8.81 7.85
CA SER A 25 28.24 -8.51 6.65
C SER A 25 27.88 -7.01 6.53
N SER A 26 28.72 -6.14 7.08
CA SER A 26 28.43 -4.71 7.27
C SER A 26 29.42 -3.77 6.55
N SER A 27 30.00 -4.18 5.42
CA SER A 27 31.04 -3.40 4.73
C SER A 27 30.98 -3.47 3.19
N LEU A 28 29.78 -3.35 2.60
CA LEU A 28 29.62 -3.33 1.14
C LEU A 28 28.76 -2.16 0.65
N LEU A 29 29.05 -0.93 1.12
CA LEU A 29 28.54 0.30 0.53
C LEU A 29 29.36 1.54 0.91
N GLU A 30 30.70 1.45 0.92
CA GLU A 30 31.54 2.64 1.03
C GLU A 30 32.95 2.37 0.47
N ALA A 31 33.15 2.69 -0.81
CA ALA A 31 34.42 3.13 -1.42
C ALA A 31 34.37 3.00 -2.95
N THR A 32 33.93 4.07 -3.63
CA THR A 32 34.54 4.48 -4.90
C THR A 32 34.55 6.00 -4.91
N GLY A 33 35.61 6.56 -4.31
CA GLY A 33 36.03 7.93 -4.57
C GLY A 33 37.01 7.91 -5.73
N ALA A 34 36.66 8.62 -6.81
CA ALA A 34 37.62 9.20 -7.74
C ALA A 34 36.99 10.46 -8.32
N ASP A 35 37.40 11.56 -7.72
CA ASP A 35 37.20 12.95 -8.09
C ASP A 35 37.72 13.20 -9.53
N ILE A 36 36.79 13.34 -10.48
CA ILE A 36 36.95 14.13 -11.70
C ILE A 36 35.58 14.75 -11.97
N THR A 37 35.36 15.95 -11.46
CA THR A 37 34.26 16.81 -11.91
C THR A 37 34.69 17.51 -13.21
N PRO A 38 34.14 17.16 -14.39
CA PRO A 38 34.06 18.15 -15.45
C PRO A 38 33.08 19.23 -14.98
N ASN A 39 33.50 20.49 -15.06
CA ASN A 39 32.63 21.65 -14.85
C ASN A 39 31.25 21.38 -15.49
N PRO A 40 30.13 21.54 -14.75
CA PRO A 40 28.82 21.46 -15.38
C PRO A 40 28.76 22.52 -16.48
N PRO A 41 28.31 22.19 -17.71
CA PRO A 41 28.01 23.20 -18.70
C PRO A 41 27.01 24.18 -18.06
N ASN A 42 27.28 25.48 -18.22
CA ASN A 42 26.38 26.55 -17.80
C ASN A 42 24.94 26.15 -18.10
N PRO A 43 24.01 26.24 -17.14
CA PRO A 43 22.61 25.99 -17.43
C PRO A 43 22.22 26.88 -18.62
N PRO A 44 21.54 26.33 -19.65
CA PRO A 44 21.06 27.15 -20.74
C PRO A 44 20.23 28.27 -20.12
N ASN A 45 20.51 29.52 -20.54
CA ASN A 45 19.75 30.72 -20.22
C ASN A 45 18.26 30.36 -20.15
N VAL A 46 17.76 30.18 -18.93
CA VAL A 46 16.33 30.10 -18.68
C VAL A 46 15.85 31.50 -19.03
N ILE A 47 15.21 31.58 -20.19
CA ILE A 47 14.38 32.71 -20.56
C ILE A 47 13.45 32.93 -19.37
N GLN A 48 13.73 33.96 -18.59
CA GLN A 48 12.85 34.42 -17.53
C GLN A 48 11.51 34.69 -18.20
N ALA A 49 10.54 33.82 -17.92
CA ALA A 49 9.16 34.14 -18.17
C ALA A 49 8.86 35.40 -17.35
N PRO A 50 8.22 36.42 -17.94
CA PRO A 50 7.91 37.65 -17.23
C PRO A 50 7.08 37.29 -16.00
N GLU A 51 7.58 37.68 -14.83
CA GLU A 51 6.80 37.75 -13.60
C GLU A 51 5.68 38.76 -13.86
N GLU A 52 4.49 38.27 -14.22
CA GLU A 52 3.27 39.06 -14.07
C GLU A 52 3.05 39.24 -12.57
N GLU A 53 3.50 40.39 -12.06
CA GLU A 53 3.02 40.95 -10.81
C GLU A 53 1.51 41.10 -10.90
N ILE A 54 0.77 40.11 -10.41
CA ILE A 54 -0.64 40.28 -10.09
C ILE A 54 -0.70 41.17 -8.86
N PHE A 55 -0.75 42.46 -9.13
CA PHE A 55 -0.96 43.55 -8.18
C PHE A 55 -2.37 43.42 -7.57
N PHE A 56 -2.47 42.69 -6.46
CA PHE A 56 -3.67 42.68 -5.61
C PHE A 56 -3.59 43.85 -4.62
N ASP A 57 -3.84 45.04 -5.14
CA ASP A 57 -3.97 46.27 -4.35
C ASP A 57 -5.45 46.47 -4.02
N ASP A 58 -5.95 45.67 -3.07
CA ASP A 58 -7.22 45.96 -2.37
C ASP A 58 -7.25 45.23 -1.01
N GLN A 59 -6.23 45.50 -0.19
CA GLN A 59 -6.24 45.10 1.22
C GLN A 59 -6.99 46.17 2.01
N ALA A 60 -8.32 46.09 1.97
CA ALA A 60 -9.19 46.86 2.84
C ALA A 60 -8.77 46.62 4.31
N ASP A 61 -8.53 47.72 5.03
CA ASP A 61 -8.23 47.78 6.46
C ASP A 61 -9.22 46.94 7.28
N LEU A 62 -8.87 45.68 7.53
CA LEU A 62 -9.55 44.84 8.51
C LEU A 62 -9.11 45.32 9.90
N PRO A 63 -10.07 45.54 10.82
CA PRO A 63 -9.74 45.97 12.18
C PRO A 63 -8.79 44.95 12.82
N PRO A 64 -7.82 45.40 13.64
CA PRO A 64 -6.86 44.53 14.30
C PRO A 64 -7.64 43.49 15.11
N MET A 65 -7.65 42.24 14.64
CA MET A 65 -8.28 41.15 15.37
C MET A 65 -7.58 41.04 16.72
N GLU A 66 -8.33 41.28 17.80
CA GLU A 66 -7.89 41.01 19.16
C GLU A 66 -7.28 39.60 19.18
N LYS A 67 -5.98 39.53 19.50
CA LYS A 67 -5.28 38.27 19.78
C LYS A 67 -5.93 37.66 21.01
N LYS A 68 -7.00 36.88 20.79
CA LYS A 68 -7.64 36.07 21.83
C LYS A 68 -6.56 35.16 22.37
N VAL A 69 -6.12 35.41 23.61
CA VAL A 69 -5.09 34.64 24.29
C VAL A 69 -5.58 33.20 24.39
N VAL A 70 -5.14 32.37 23.46
CA VAL A 70 -5.36 30.93 23.51
C VAL A 70 -4.59 30.45 24.74
N GLY A 71 -5.33 30.10 25.79
CA GLY A 71 -4.75 29.62 27.04
C GLY A 71 -3.82 28.43 26.81
N ALA A 72 -2.90 28.18 27.75
CA ALA A 72 -1.87 27.13 27.64
C ALA A 72 -2.41 25.74 27.23
N ALA A 73 -3.63 25.38 27.63
CA ALA A 73 -4.31 24.14 27.23
C ALA A 73 -4.62 24.06 25.72
N GLY A 74 -4.94 25.19 25.08
CA GLY A 74 -5.16 25.26 23.63
C GLY A 74 -3.86 25.14 22.83
N GLN A 75 -2.73 25.56 23.40
CA GLN A 75 -1.42 25.45 22.74
C GLN A 75 -0.91 24.01 22.75
N LEU A 76 -1.07 23.30 23.87
CA LEU A 76 -0.69 21.90 24.00
C LEU A 76 -1.43 21.02 22.96
N THR A 77 -2.72 21.27 22.75
CA THR A 77 -3.53 20.54 21.76
C THR A 77 -3.12 20.83 20.31
N THR A 78 -2.69 22.06 19.98
CA THR A 78 -2.17 22.36 18.64
C THR A 78 -0.84 21.67 18.33
N ALA A 79 0.09 21.61 19.30
CA ALA A 79 1.37 20.95 19.14
C ALA A 79 1.21 19.43 18.94
N GLU A 80 0.35 18.79 19.75
CA GLU A 80 0.06 17.36 19.62
C GLU A 80 -0.61 17.02 18.28
N MET A 81 -1.55 17.85 17.81
CA MET A 81 -2.18 17.64 16.51
C MET A 81 -1.18 17.76 15.34
N LEU A 82 -0.23 18.69 15.45
CA LEU A 82 0.84 18.85 14.47
C LEU A 82 1.80 17.65 14.49
N GLU A 83 2.22 17.20 15.68
CA GLU A 83 3.06 16.00 15.90
C GLU A 83 2.42 14.76 15.25
N LEU A 84 1.11 14.56 15.47
CA LEU A 84 0.35 13.47 14.85
C LEU A 84 0.25 13.56 13.34
N THR A 85 0.10 14.78 12.80
CA THR A 85 0.01 14.99 11.35
C THR A 85 1.36 14.74 10.68
N LEU A 86 2.45 15.17 11.32
CA LEU A 86 3.83 14.92 10.89
C LEU A 86 4.16 13.44 10.87
N ASP A 87 3.89 12.71 11.96
CA ASP A 87 4.13 11.27 12.02
C ASP A 87 3.30 10.52 10.98
N ARG A 88 2.01 10.85 10.84
CA ARG A 88 1.16 10.27 9.79
C ARG A 88 1.78 10.43 8.41
N ASN A 89 2.20 11.66 8.06
CA ASN A 89 2.78 11.95 6.75
C ASN A 89 4.14 11.26 6.57
N PHE A 90 4.96 11.21 7.63
CA PHE A 90 6.23 10.50 7.64
C PHE A 90 6.05 9.01 7.32
N GLN A 91 5.11 8.33 8.00
CA GLN A 91 4.85 6.90 7.76
C GLN A 91 4.29 6.65 6.36
N MET A 92 3.39 7.51 5.87
CA MET A 92 2.87 7.43 4.50
C MET A 92 3.97 7.57 3.44
N SER A 93 4.86 8.57 3.58
CA SER A 93 5.99 8.77 2.66
C SER A 93 6.99 7.62 2.73
N ARG A 94 7.21 7.03 3.91
CA ARG A 94 8.04 5.83 4.08
C ARG A 94 7.48 4.63 3.32
N LEU A 95 6.18 4.35 3.41
CA LEU A 95 5.53 3.28 2.64
C LEU A 95 5.55 3.57 1.14
N ALA A 96 5.29 4.82 0.74
CA ALA A 96 5.35 5.23 -0.65
C ALA A 96 6.75 4.99 -1.25
N THR A 97 7.81 5.30 -0.49
CA THR A 97 9.19 5.03 -0.88
C THR A 97 9.42 3.54 -1.14
N GLN A 98 9.02 2.67 -0.20
CA GLN A 98 9.14 1.22 -0.39
C GLN A 98 8.35 0.72 -1.60
N TYR A 99 7.12 1.23 -1.76
CA TYR A 99 6.26 0.89 -2.88
C TYR A 99 6.89 1.23 -4.24
N TYR A 100 7.39 2.45 -4.41
CA TYR A 100 8.00 2.87 -5.67
C TYR A 100 9.30 2.13 -5.95
N TYR A 101 10.15 1.96 -4.93
CA TYR A 101 11.42 1.24 -5.06
C TYR A 101 11.20 -0.19 -5.56
N THR A 102 10.33 -0.93 -4.90
CA THR A 102 10.13 -2.34 -5.22
C THR A 102 9.36 -2.53 -6.51
N ARG A 103 8.40 -1.65 -6.84
CA ARG A 103 7.69 -1.70 -8.12
C ARG A 103 8.64 -1.43 -9.29
N HIS A 104 9.54 -0.46 -9.17
CA HIS A 104 10.60 -0.23 -10.14
C HIS A 104 11.49 -1.48 -10.29
N PHE A 105 11.95 -2.05 -9.17
CA PHE A 105 12.80 -3.23 -9.18
C PHE A 105 12.13 -4.44 -9.85
N TRP A 106 10.90 -4.78 -9.46
CA TRP A 106 10.22 -5.99 -9.95
C TRP A 106 9.58 -5.83 -11.33
N MET A 107 9.03 -4.65 -11.66
CA MET A 107 8.31 -4.48 -12.92
C MET A 107 9.21 -4.05 -14.07
N MET A 108 10.30 -3.33 -13.80
CA MET A 108 11.16 -2.78 -14.85
C MET A 108 12.55 -3.42 -14.84
N PHE A 109 13.24 -3.37 -13.70
CA PHE A 109 14.63 -3.79 -13.62
C PHE A 109 14.79 -5.30 -13.83
N LEU A 110 14.07 -6.12 -13.07
CA LEU A 110 14.21 -7.57 -13.12
C LEU A 110 13.85 -8.16 -14.50
N PRO A 111 12.73 -7.75 -15.17
CA PRO A 111 12.42 -8.22 -16.51
C PRO A 111 13.45 -7.77 -17.55
N SER A 112 13.92 -6.52 -17.49
CA SER A 112 14.93 -6.00 -18.42
C SER A 112 16.25 -6.77 -18.32
N VAL A 113 16.74 -7.00 -17.10
CA VAL A 113 17.95 -7.80 -16.85
C VAL A 113 17.76 -9.25 -17.33
N SER A 114 16.60 -9.85 -17.04
CA SER A 114 16.30 -11.23 -17.44
C SER A 114 16.26 -11.41 -18.96
N ILE A 115 15.58 -10.50 -19.67
CA ILE A 115 15.51 -10.49 -21.14
C ILE A 115 16.91 -10.32 -21.74
N THR A 116 17.70 -9.41 -21.19
CA THR A 116 19.08 -9.18 -21.63
C THR A 116 19.95 -10.42 -21.45
N MET A 117 19.85 -11.08 -20.29
CA MET A 117 20.60 -12.31 -20.00
C MET A 117 20.21 -13.45 -20.94
N ILE A 118 18.91 -13.70 -21.13
CA ILE A 118 18.41 -14.75 -22.03
C ILE A 118 18.85 -14.45 -23.48
N SER A 119 18.73 -13.20 -23.91
CA SER A 119 19.18 -12.76 -25.23
C SER A 119 20.68 -12.97 -25.44
N GLY A 120 21.50 -12.71 -24.42
CA GLY A 120 22.94 -12.94 -24.46
C GLY A 120 23.31 -14.42 -24.58
N ILE A 121 22.64 -15.29 -23.81
CA ILE A 121 22.83 -16.75 -23.89
C ILE A 121 22.43 -17.27 -25.27
N MET A 122 21.28 -16.85 -25.78
CA MET A 122 20.80 -17.23 -27.11
C MET A 122 21.75 -16.78 -28.23
N ALA A 123 22.27 -15.54 -28.14
CA ALA A 123 23.26 -15.04 -29.09
C ALA A 123 24.56 -15.84 -29.06
N PHE A 124 25.02 -16.24 -27.87
CA PHE A 124 26.19 -17.12 -27.72
C PHE A 124 25.95 -18.51 -28.33
N MET A 125 24.76 -19.09 -28.12
CA MET A 125 24.40 -20.39 -28.68
C MET A 125 24.46 -20.38 -30.21
N ILE A 126 23.98 -19.32 -30.88
CA ILE A 126 24.09 -19.15 -32.34
C ILE A 126 25.55 -19.21 -32.79
N LYS A 127 26.47 -18.58 -32.04
CA LYS A 127 27.89 -18.50 -32.39
C LYS A 127 28.66 -19.79 -32.11
N SER A 128 28.18 -20.64 -31.19
CA SER A 128 28.97 -21.74 -30.62
C SER A 128 29.23 -22.95 -31.55
N GLU A 129 28.90 -22.90 -32.84
CA GLU A 129 29.06 -23.99 -33.83
C GLU A 129 28.47 -25.36 -33.42
N ILE A 130 27.75 -25.44 -32.30
CA ILE A 130 26.91 -26.59 -31.96
C ILE A 130 25.98 -26.78 -33.15
N THR A 131 26.03 -27.95 -33.78
CA THR A 131 25.36 -28.33 -35.02
C THR A 131 23.83 -28.19 -34.94
N MET A 132 23.36 -26.94 -34.99
CA MET A 132 21.96 -26.56 -35.03
C MET A 132 21.51 -26.49 -36.48
N SER A 133 20.30 -26.95 -36.77
CA SER A 133 19.68 -26.76 -38.07
C SER A 133 19.55 -25.26 -38.40
N GLU A 134 19.74 -24.89 -39.67
CA GLU A 134 19.62 -23.51 -40.17
C GLU A 134 18.28 -22.86 -39.78
N THR A 135 17.19 -23.64 -39.81
CA THR A 135 15.86 -23.17 -39.40
C THR A 135 15.84 -22.73 -37.92
N VAL A 136 16.48 -23.51 -37.03
CA VAL A 136 16.53 -23.21 -35.60
C VAL A 136 17.38 -21.96 -35.35
N SER A 137 18.52 -21.83 -36.04
CA SER A 137 19.39 -20.65 -35.95
C SER A 137 18.63 -19.37 -36.31
N ASN A 138 17.87 -19.38 -37.41
CA ASN A 138 17.06 -18.23 -37.84
C ASN A 138 15.98 -17.84 -36.82
N TRP A 139 15.32 -18.82 -36.20
CA TRP A 139 14.33 -18.56 -35.14
C TRP A 139 14.96 -17.96 -33.88
N ILE A 140 16.12 -18.46 -33.45
CA ILE A 140 16.83 -17.89 -32.30
C ILE A 140 17.29 -16.46 -32.61
N ALA A 141 17.81 -16.21 -33.81
CA ALA A 141 18.21 -14.87 -34.25
C ALA A 141 17.03 -13.88 -34.22
N PHE A 142 15.86 -14.32 -34.69
CA PHE A 142 14.62 -13.54 -34.61
C PHE A 142 14.22 -13.23 -33.17
N LEU A 143 14.28 -14.23 -32.27
CA LEU A 143 13.95 -14.03 -30.84
C LEU A 143 14.91 -13.05 -30.15
N VAL A 144 16.22 -13.17 -30.40
CA VAL A 144 17.23 -12.22 -29.91
C VAL A 144 16.91 -10.79 -30.38
N GLY A 145 16.55 -10.63 -31.67
CA GLY A 145 16.11 -9.34 -32.20
C GLY A 145 14.86 -8.80 -31.50
N SER A 146 13.84 -9.65 -31.30
CA SER A 146 12.61 -9.27 -30.59
C SER A 146 12.86 -8.90 -29.13
N PHE A 147 13.73 -9.62 -28.43
CA PHE A 147 14.11 -9.31 -27.05
C PHE A 147 14.88 -8.00 -26.94
N SER A 148 15.73 -7.67 -27.91
CA SER A 148 16.40 -6.37 -27.97
C SER A 148 15.40 -5.21 -28.06
N ILE A 149 14.40 -5.31 -28.95
CA ILE A 149 13.35 -4.29 -29.10
C ILE A 149 12.52 -4.17 -27.80
N MET A 150 12.12 -5.30 -27.22
CA MET A 150 11.37 -5.32 -25.96
C MET A 150 12.16 -4.69 -24.81
N ASN A 151 13.47 -4.91 -24.76
CA ASN A 151 14.33 -4.34 -23.73
C ASN A 151 14.42 -2.81 -23.84
N VAL A 152 14.60 -2.29 -25.07
CA VAL A 152 14.57 -0.83 -25.33
C VAL A 152 13.22 -0.23 -24.94
N PHE A 153 12.12 -0.93 -25.25
CA PHE A 153 10.78 -0.51 -24.84
C PHE A 153 10.64 -0.44 -23.30
N LEU A 154 11.09 -1.46 -22.56
CA LEU A 154 11.05 -1.46 -21.10
C LEU A 154 11.92 -0.35 -20.48
N GLN A 155 13.09 -0.08 -21.06
CA GLN A 155 13.96 1.02 -20.62
C GLN A 155 13.29 2.38 -20.83
N ASN A 156 12.68 2.60 -22.01
CA ASN A 156 11.93 3.83 -22.28
C ASN A 156 10.72 3.98 -21.35
N LEU A 157 9.97 2.90 -21.12
CA LEU A 157 8.84 2.90 -20.19
C LEU A 157 9.27 3.18 -18.75
N SER A 158 10.45 2.69 -18.35
CA SER A 158 11.03 2.97 -17.03
C SER A 158 11.36 4.46 -16.87
N ASN A 159 11.88 5.10 -17.92
CA ASN A 159 12.17 6.54 -17.93
C ASN A 159 10.87 7.37 -17.88
N GLU A 160 9.85 7.00 -18.63
CA GLU A 160 8.56 7.72 -18.64
C GLU A 160 7.81 7.63 -17.31
N LEU A 161 7.79 6.45 -16.68
CA LEU A 161 7.09 6.27 -15.41
C LEU A 161 7.78 6.94 -14.21
N ASN A 162 9.06 7.32 -14.33
CA ASN A 162 9.79 8.09 -13.33
C ASN A 162 9.70 7.55 -11.89
N TYR A 163 9.61 6.22 -11.72
CA TYR A 163 9.48 5.61 -10.38
C TYR A 163 10.68 5.87 -9.49
N ASP A 164 11.89 5.94 -10.06
CA ASP A 164 13.10 6.30 -9.32
C ASP A 164 13.03 7.73 -8.77
N HIS A 165 12.58 8.68 -9.58
CA HIS A 165 12.34 10.06 -9.14
C HIS A 165 11.29 10.11 -8.02
N CYS A 166 10.17 9.39 -8.20
CA CYS A 166 9.11 9.32 -7.19
C CYS A 166 9.61 8.74 -5.86
N CYS A 167 10.43 7.68 -5.93
CA CYS A 167 11.06 7.06 -4.78
C CYS A 167 12.02 8.03 -4.06
N LYS A 168 12.91 8.69 -4.80
CA LYS A 168 13.87 9.67 -4.26
C LYS A 168 13.17 10.86 -3.61
N SER A 169 12.13 11.38 -4.26
CA SER A 169 11.33 12.49 -3.75
C SER A 169 10.61 12.12 -2.44
N GLN A 170 9.89 10.99 -2.40
CA GLN A 170 9.25 10.51 -1.18
C GLN A 170 10.25 10.18 -0.05
N ARG A 171 11.44 9.67 -0.40
CA ARG A 171 12.52 9.45 0.56
C ARG A 171 13.01 10.76 1.15
N ALA A 172 13.24 11.79 0.33
CA ALA A 172 13.64 13.12 0.78
C ALA A 172 12.60 13.73 1.74
N VAL A 173 11.31 13.64 1.40
CA VAL A 173 10.21 14.06 2.27
C VAL A 173 10.23 13.31 3.59
N SER A 174 10.34 11.98 3.57
CA SER A 174 10.36 11.18 4.80
C SER A 174 11.53 11.56 5.72
N LEU A 175 12.72 11.85 5.16
CA LEU A 175 13.88 12.29 5.93
C LEU A 175 13.68 13.70 6.49
N GLY A 176 13.09 14.61 5.71
CA GLY A 176 12.75 15.96 6.15
C GLY A 176 11.75 15.96 7.31
N LEU A 177 10.66 15.20 7.18
CA LEU A 177 9.65 15.04 8.23
C LEU A 177 10.22 14.37 9.48
N LYS A 178 11.09 13.36 9.33
CA LYS A 178 11.78 12.71 10.46
C LYS A 178 12.66 13.70 11.23
N ARG A 179 13.37 14.60 10.52
CA ARG A 179 14.21 15.63 11.15
C ARG A 179 13.35 16.59 11.97
N ILE A 180 12.21 17.04 11.43
CA ILE A 180 11.26 17.89 12.14
C ILE A 180 10.71 17.20 13.39
N LEU A 181 10.30 15.93 13.28
CA LEU A 181 9.81 15.15 14.42
C LEU A 181 10.86 15.05 15.54
N ALA A 182 12.11 14.75 15.18
CA ALA A 182 13.21 14.70 16.15
C ALA A 182 13.48 16.07 16.81
N GLU A 183 13.35 17.16 16.04
CA GLU A 183 13.47 18.51 16.58
C GLU A 183 12.32 18.82 17.57
N MET A 184 11.07 18.46 17.24
CA MET A 184 9.93 18.63 18.13
C MET A 184 10.11 17.86 19.44
N GLU A 185 10.56 16.61 19.37
CA GLU A 185 10.83 15.76 20.54
C GLU A 185 11.95 16.35 21.41
N PHE A 186 13.01 16.87 20.78
CA PHE A 186 14.08 17.57 21.48
C PHE A 186 13.60 18.83 22.22
N HIS A 187 12.72 19.62 21.60
CA HIS A 187 12.13 20.79 22.27
C HIS A 187 11.21 20.38 23.42
N LYS A 188 10.35 19.39 23.20
CA LYS A 188 9.44 18.87 24.23
C LYS A 188 10.20 18.38 25.47
N SER A 189 11.32 17.68 25.27
CA SER A 189 12.18 17.20 26.36
C SER A 189 12.99 18.31 27.05
N THR A 190 13.42 19.34 26.33
CA THR A 190 14.26 20.43 26.88
C THR A 190 13.46 21.50 27.63
N THR A 191 12.34 21.95 27.07
CA THR A 191 11.58 23.10 27.60
C THR A 191 10.28 22.72 28.30
N GLY A 192 9.95 21.42 28.36
CA GLY A 192 8.67 20.95 28.93
C GLY A 192 7.44 21.31 28.09
N GLY A 193 7.64 21.82 26.87
CA GLY A 193 6.59 22.29 25.96
C GLY A 193 7.19 23.01 24.75
N ILE A 194 6.41 23.14 23.67
CA ILE A 194 6.85 23.80 22.43
C ILE A 194 6.26 25.22 22.39
N PRO A 195 7.06 26.29 22.31
CA PRO A 195 6.53 27.65 22.21
C PRO A 195 5.75 27.84 20.89
N ILE A 196 4.73 28.68 20.90
CA ILE A 196 3.80 28.86 19.75
C ILE A 196 4.53 29.30 18.49
N GLU A 197 5.53 30.18 18.65
CA GLU A 197 6.34 30.69 17.54
C GLU A 197 7.05 29.54 16.80
N LYS A 198 7.54 28.56 17.57
CA LYS A 198 8.23 27.37 17.08
C LYS A 198 7.26 26.41 16.37
N ILE A 199 6.02 26.29 16.84
CA ILE A 199 4.96 25.50 16.18
C ILE A 199 4.68 26.04 14.77
N HIS A 200 4.55 27.36 14.62
CA HIS A 200 4.28 27.97 13.32
C HIS A 200 5.46 27.82 12.34
N GLU A 201 6.70 27.93 12.85
CA GLU A 201 7.91 27.66 12.07
C GLU A 201 7.96 26.21 11.57
N ILE A 202 7.64 25.26 12.44
CA ILE A 202 7.57 23.83 12.10
C ILE A 202 6.50 23.58 11.04
N GLU A 203 5.30 24.15 11.19
CA GLU A 203 4.21 24.01 10.22
C GLU A 203 4.61 24.57 8.85
N LYS A 204 5.25 25.74 8.81
CA LYS A 204 5.78 26.33 7.58
C LYS A 204 6.82 25.43 6.92
N THR A 205 7.74 24.87 7.70
CA THR A 205 8.79 23.96 7.21
C THR A 205 8.18 22.66 6.67
N MET A 206 7.20 22.11 7.38
CA MET A 206 6.43 20.95 6.95
C MET A 206 5.74 21.20 5.61
N ASN A 207 5.01 22.31 5.48
CA ASN A 207 4.32 22.67 4.25
C ASN A 207 5.30 22.89 3.09
N THR A 208 6.49 23.44 3.37
CA THR A 208 7.56 23.60 2.37
C THR A 208 8.06 22.24 1.88
N ILE A 209 8.37 21.31 2.79
CA ILE A 209 8.84 19.96 2.45
C ILE A 209 7.77 19.19 1.66
N MET A 210 6.51 19.28 2.09
CA MET A 210 5.38 18.63 1.42
C MET A 210 5.08 19.26 0.05
N GLY A 211 5.27 20.57 -0.10
CA GLY A 211 5.07 21.30 -1.36
C GLY A 211 6.16 21.06 -2.40
N GLN A 212 7.37 20.69 -1.98
CA GLN A 212 8.47 20.29 -2.86
C GLN A 212 8.32 18.86 -3.40
N ASN A 213 7.31 18.12 -2.96
CA ASN A 213 7.12 16.74 -3.34
C ASN A 213 6.23 16.59 -4.57
N ASP A 214 6.85 16.39 -5.73
CA ASP A 214 6.13 16.12 -6.98
C ASP A 214 5.49 14.72 -7.01
N ALA A 215 5.89 13.83 -6.11
CA ALA A 215 5.44 12.45 -6.11
C ALA A 215 4.19 12.29 -5.24
N THR A 216 3.09 11.80 -5.82
CA THR A 216 1.88 11.49 -5.05
C THR A 216 2.04 10.23 -4.22
N VAL A 217 1.54 10.22 -2.98
CA VAL A 217 1.41 8.98 -2.19
C VAL A 217 0.31 8.09 -2.83
N PRO A 218 0.53 6.78 -3.01
CA PRO A 218 -0.51 5.88 -3.52
C PRO A 218 -1.82 6.01 -2.73
N ALA A 219 -2.93 6.25 -3.44
CA ALA A 219 -4.24 6.54 -2.83
C ALA A 219 -4.71 5.47 -1.84
N ALA A 220 -4.37 4.20 -2.07
CA ALA A 220 -4.70 3.12 -1.15
C ALA A 220 -3.99 3.25 0.21
N ILE A 221 -2.73 3.70 0.24
CA ILE A 221 -2.00 3.99 1.49
C ILE A 221 -2.67 5.15 2.21
N THR A 222 -2.94 6.27 1.51
CA THR A 222 -3.64 7.42 2.08
C THR A 222 -5.01 7.04 2.66
N SER A 223 -5.78 6.23 1.92
CA SER A 223 -7.10 5.75 2.37
C SER A 223 -7.02 4.89 3.64
N ALA A 224 -5.96 4.11 3.83
CA ALA A 224 -5.77 3.30 5.03
C ALA A 224 -5.53 4.19 6.27
N TYR A 225 -4.66 5.21 6.15
CA TYR A 225 -4.41 6.15 7.25
C TYR A 225 -5.64 7.00 7.58
N GLU A 226 -6.37 7.50 6.59
CA GLU A 226 -7.61 8.25 6.83
C GLU A 226 -8.72 7.37 7.44
N LEU A 227 -8.83 6.11 7.01
CA LEU A 227 -9.76 5.16 7.60
C LEU A 227 -9.40 4.81 9.05
N ALA A 228 -8.11 4.65 9.37
CA ALA A 228 -7.65 4.44 10.73
C ALA A 228 -8.01 5.63 11.63
N LYS A 229 -7.70 6.85 11.20
CA LYS A 229 -8.05 8.10 11.89
C LYS A 229 -9.56 8.22 12.13
N THR A 230 -10.36 7.95 11.11
CA THR A 230 -11.84 8.00 11.21
C THR A 230 -12.37 6.93 12.16
N ARG A 231 -11.87 5.70 12.09
CA ARG A 231 -12.33 4.61 12.98
C ARG A 231 -11.95 4.86 14.43
N LEU A 232 -10.74 5.37 14.69
CA LEU A 232 -10.30 5.66 16.05
C LEU A 232 -11.04 6.84 16.63
N SER A 233 -11.22 7.93 15.88
CA SER A 233 -12.04 9.07 16.32
C SER A 233 -13.48 8.64 16.60
N LEU A 234 -14.09 7.73 15.83
CA LEU A 234 -15.44 7.23 16.12
C LEU A 234 -15.50 6.27 17.32
N ARG A 235 -14.44 5.52 17.61
CA ARG A 235 -14.42 4.54 18.72
C ARG A 235 -14.06 5.15 20.06
N LEU A 236 -13.22 6.17 20.03
CA LEU A 236 -12.72 6.84 21.22
C LEU A 236 -13.56 8.09 21.56
N PHE A 237 -14.64 8.35 20.79
CA PHE A 237 -15.70 9.30 21.14
C PHE A 237 -16.98 8.57 21.65
N PRO A 238 -17.70 9.07 22.68
CA PRO A 238 -17.68 10.43 23.22
C PRO A 238 -16.33 10.70 23.88
N PRO A 239 -15.85 11.96 23.96
CA PRO A 239 -14.69 12.22 24.79
C PRO A 239 -15.06 11.60 26.11
N VAL A 240 -14.32 10.58 26.54
CA VAL A 240 -14.42 10.15 27.92
C VAL A 240 -14.21 11.47 28.65
N ARG A 241 -15.28 11.99 29.26
CA ARG A 241 -15.22 13.25 29.99
C ARG A 241 -14.37 12.87 31.18
N PHE A 242 -13.08 12.96 30.96
CA PHE A 242 -12.10 12.72 31.97
C PHE A 242 -12.25 13.89 32.90
N ASP A 243 -13.04 13.68 33.96
CA ASP A 243 -13.17 14.66 35.03
C ASP A 243 -11.75 15.03 35.46
N ASP A 244 -11.42 16.32 35.44
CA ASP A 244 -10.07 16.80 35.81
C ASP A 244 -9.75 16.45 37.28
N ASN A 245 -10.77 16.05 38.05
CA ASN A 245 -10.65 15.61 39.44
C ASN A 245 -10.42 14.11 39.64
N ASP A 246 -10.34 13.29 38.57
CA ASP A 246 -10.13 11.85 38.76
C ASP A 246 -8.66 11.57 39.16
N PRO A 247 -8.38 11.07 40.38
CA PRO A 247 -7.02 10.81 40.86
C PRO A 247 -6.29 9.73 40.04
N TYR A 248 -6.99 8.98 39.19
CA TYR A 248 -6.39 8.04 38.24
C TYR A 248 -6.01 8.68 36.90
N ALA A 249 -6.20 10.00 36.76
CA ALA A 249 -5.84 10.76 35.56
C ALA A 249 -4.36 10.74 35.17
N SER A 250 -3.46 10.40 36.10
CA SER A 250 -2.03 10.31 35.81
C SER A 250 -1.65 9.12 34.92
N ASN A 251 -2.51 8.11 34.79
CA ASN A 251 -2.31 6.95 33.90
C ASN A 251 -3.06 7.07 32.57
N LYS A 252 -3.51 8.28 32.22
CA LYS A 252 -4.17 8.56 30.94
C LYS A 252 -3.16 8.37 29.81
N LEU A 253 -3.32 7.27 29.07
CA LEU A 253 -2.60 7.09 27.81
C LEU A 253 -2.91 8.29 26.92
N SER A 254 -1.87 9.01 26.50
CA SER A 254 -2.06 10.18 25.65
C SER A 254 -2.68 9.74 24.33
N TRP A 255 -3.70 10.46 23.86
CA TRP A 255 -4.27 10.27 22.52
C TRP A 255 -3.17 10.28 21.46
N SER A 256 -2.16 11.15 21.64
CA SER A 256 -1.01 11.25 20.75
C SER A 256 -0.23 9.93 20.69
N GLN A 257 0.14 9.38 21.85
CA GLN A 257 0.84 8.08 21.95
C GLN A 257 0.04 6.95 21.29
N THR A 258 -1.26 6.89 21.56
CA THR A 258 -2.15 5.89 20.95
C THR A 258 -2.11 5.96 19.43
N MET A 259 -2.21 7.16 18.87
CA MET A 259 -2.22 7.38 17.43
C MET A 259 -0.85 7.07 16.79
N HIS A 260 0.26 7.38 17.47
CA HIS A 260 1.59 6.96 17.03
C HIS A 260 1.72 5.44 16.96
N THR A 261 1.29 4.72 18.00
CA THR A 261 1.29 3.26 18.01
C THR A 261 0.41 2.70 16.88
N VAL A 262 -0.75 3.30 16.63
CA VAL A 262 -1.61 2.92 15.50
C VAL A 262 -0.91 3.16 14.16
N HIS A 263 -0.31 4.32 13.95
CA HIS A 263 0.37 4.61 12.68
C HIS A 263 1.53 3.66 12.41
N ASN A 264 2.27 3.29 13.46
CA ASN A 264 3.35 2.31 13.38
C ASN A 264 2.81 0.89 13.13
N GLU A 265 1.76 0.46 13.83
CA GLU A 265 1.15 -0.86 13.58
C GLU A 265 0.49 -0.93 12.21
N LEU A 266 -0.05 0.18 11.70
CA LEU A 266 -0.59 0.26 10.34
C LEU A 266 0.52 0.14 9.31
N LEU A 267 1.66 0.80 9.54
CA LEU A 267 2.87 0.63 8.73
C LEU A 267 3.27 -0.86 8.67
N CYS A 268 3.40 -1.50 9.83
CA CYS A 268 3.76 -2.91 9.95
C CYS A 268 2.72 -3.84 9.30
N ALA A 269 1.43 -3.57 9.46
CA ALA A 269 0.35 -4.36 8.86
C ALA A 269 0.37 -4.27 7.32
N ILE A 270 0.63 -3.09 6.76
CA ILE A 270 0.78 -2.91 5.31
C ILE A 270 2.05 -3.62 4.83
N ALA A 271 3.19 -3.38 5.49
CA ALA A 271 4.48 -3.94 5.08
C ALA A 271 4.55 -5.47 5.16
N ASN A 272 3.86 -6.07 6.13
CA ASN A 272 3.80 -7.53 6.33
C ASN A 272 2.64 -8.20 5.57
N SER A 273 1.85 -7.44 4.80
CA SER A 273 0.75 -8.03 4.05
C SER A 273 1.26 -8.91 2.90
N PRO A 274 0.62 -10.05 2.61
CA PRO A 274 1.07 -10.95 1.57
C PRO A 274 1.00 -10.28 0.19
N GLY A 275 2.13 -10.27 -0.51
CA GLY A 275 2.28 -9.63 -1.80
C GLY A 275 2.63 -8.14 -1.74
N TRP A 276 2.81 -7.56 -0.55
CA TRP A 276 3.43 -6.25 -0.45
C TRP A 276 4.86 -6.29 -1.01
N PRO A 277 5.29 -5.26 -1.75
CA PRO A 277 4.56 -4.08 -2.24
C PRO A 277 3.99 -4.21 -3.67
N LEU A 278 4.04 -5.39 -4.28
CA LEU A 278 3.47 -5.62 -5.62
C LEU A 278 1.96 -5.43 -5.64
N ARG A 279 1.30 -5.77 -4.54
CA ARG A 279 -0.13 -5.58 -4.31
C ARG A 279 -0.34 -4.77 -3.04
N ILE A 280 -1.02 -3.64 -3.16
CA ILE A 280 -1.43 -2.85 -2.00
C ILE A 280 -2.60 -3.59 -1.32
N PRO A 281 -2.52 -3.89 -0.01
CA PRO A 281 -3.58 -4.58 0.70
C PRO A 281 -4.84 -3.72 0.82
N ASN A 282 -5.98 -4.35 1.12
CA ASN A 282 -7.22 -3.63 1.35
C ASN A 282 -7.11 -2.78 2.63
N ALA A 283 -7.38 -1.48 2.51
CA ALA A 283 -7.36 -0.52 3.62
C ALA A 283 -8.19 -0.97 4.83
N GLU A 284 -9.37 -1.57 4.62
CA GLU A 284 -10.24 -1.99 5.72
C GLU A 284 -9.62 -3.12 6.56
N GLU A 285 -8.92 -4.04 5.89
CA GLU A 285 -8.31 -5.23 6.48
C GLU A 285 -7.06 -4.86 7.27
N VAL A 286 -6.14 -4.09 6.68
CA VAL A 286 -4.92 -3.65 7.38
C VAL A 286 -5.22 -2.75 8.58
N VAL A 287 -6.22 -1.87 8.47
CA VAL A 287 -6.65 -1.04 9.60
C VAL A 287 -7.26 -1.89 10.70
N GLN A 288 -7.99 -2.95 10.35
CA GLN A 288 -8.53 -3.86 11.36
C GLN A 288 -7.42 -4.62 12.08
N ILE A 289 -6.44 -5.16 11.35
CA ILE A 289 -5.28 -5.87 11.91
C ILE A 289 -4.47 -4.92 12.80
N ALA A 290 -4.18 -3.71 12.33
CA ALA A 290 -3.42 -2.72 13.09
C ALA A 290 -4.12 -2.36 14.41
N ILE A 291 -5.43 -2.08 14.38
CA ILE A 291 -6.17 -1.77 15.61
C ILE A 291 -6.24 -3.00 16.54
N GLN A 292 -6.34 -4.22 16.02
CA GLN A 292 -6.29 -5.43 16.84
C GLN A 292 -4.94 -5.57 17.58
N ARG A 293 -3.82 -5.36 16.89
CA ARG A 293 -2.48 -5.39 17.51
C ARG A 293 -2.30 -4.29 18.56
N VAL A 294 -2.78 -3.09 18.28
CA VAL A 294 -2.76 -1.99 19.26
C VAL A 294 -3.55 -2.38 20.51
N VAL A 295 -4.73 -3.00 20.36
CA VAL A 295 -5.53 -3.48 21.49
C VAL A 295 -4.78 -4.55 22.30
N GLU A 296 -4.04 -5.44 21.63
CA GLU A 296 -3.21 -6.46 22.29
C GLU A 296 -2.06 -5.82 23.08
N ILE A 297 -1.33 -4.88 22.49
CA ILE A 297 -0.25 -4.13 23.15
C ILE A 297 -0.79 -3.41 24.40
N LEU A 298 -1.92 -2.72 24.28
CA LEU A 298 -2.55 -1.99 25.39
C LEU A 298 -3.06 -2.89 26.51
N LYS A 299 -3.40 -4.15 26.19
CA LYS A 299 -3.80 -5.14 27.17
C LYS A 299 -2.63 -5.57 28.04
N GLU A 300 -1.45 -5.72 27.45
CA GLU A 300 -0.23 -6.11 28.14
C GLU A 300 0.28 -5.02 29.10
N GLU A 301 0.10 -3.75 28.72
CA GLU A 301 0.53 -2.58 29.51
C GLU A 301 -0.41 -2.19 30.67
N GLN A 302 -1.39 -3.02 31.03
CA GLN A 302 -2.38 -2.79 32.12
C GLN A 302 -3.30 -1.56 31.94
N HIS A 303 -3.47 -1.04 30.72
CA HIS A 303 -4.41 0.05 30.42
C HIS A 303 -5.86 -0.44 30.25
N ASN A 304 -6.42 -1.01 31.33
CA ASN A 304 -7.71 -1.72 31.35
C ASN A 304 -8.93 -0.91 30.83
N GLU A 305 -8.94 0.42 30.97
CA GLU A 305 -10.08 1.24 30.56
C GLU A 305 -10.11 1.52 29.05
N LEU A 306 -8.96 1.87 28.46
CA LEU A 306 -8.85 2.09 27.03
C LEU A 306 -9.06 0.78 26.25
N TYR A 307 -8.53 -0.32 26.79
CA TYR A 307 -8.78 -1.66 26.28
C TYR A 307 -10.28 -1.98 26.20
N LYS A 308 -11.05 -1.71 27.28
CA LYS A 308 -12.51 -1.90 27.29
C LYS A 308 -13.21 -1.04 26.23
N ALA A 309 -12.89 0.25 26.14
CA ALA A 309 -13.49 1.15 25.15
C ALA A 309 -13.22 0.70 23.70
N LEU A 310 -11.99 0.25 23.42
CA LEU A 310 -11.63 -0.26 22.10
C LEU A 310 -12.31 -1.58 21.75
N LEU A 311 -12.49 -2.47 22.74
CA LEU A 311 -13.22 -3.73 22.58
C LEU A 311 -14.70 -3.52 22.32
N ASP A 312 -15.34 -2.64 23.09
CA ASP A 312 -16.75 -2.31 22.88
C ASP A 312 -16.97 -1.71 21.48
N GLY A 313 -16.04 -0.85 21.03
CA GLY A 313 -16.03 -0.33 19.67
C GLY A 313 -15.73 -1.39 18.58
N GLN A 314 -14.98 -2.45 18.90
CA GLN A 314 -14.77 -3.58 17.98
C GLN A 314 -16.02 -4.44 17.85
N GLU A 315 -16.66 -4.79 18.96
CA GLU A 315 -17.88 -5.60 18.97
C GLU A 315 -19.02 -4.90 18.22
N LEU A 316 -19.18 -3.59 18.41
CA LEU A 316 -20.18 -2.81 17.67
C LEU A 316 -19.98 -2.89 16.14
N ILE A 317 -18.73 -2.83 15.67
CA ILE A 317 -18.40 -2.94 14.25
C ILE A 317 -18.57 -4.37 13.74
N ARG A 318 -18.20 -5.38 14.54
CA ARG A 318 -18.40 -6.79 14.21
C ARG A 318 -19.89 -7.09 14.03
N VAL A 319 -20.73 -6.62 14.96
CA VAL A 319 -22.18 -6.75 14.90
C VAL A 319 -22.74 -6.04 13.66
N LYS A 320 -22.34 -4.79 13.38
CA LYS A 320 -22.76 -4.05 12.17
C LYS A 320 -22.33 -4.76 10.88
N ASN A 321 -21.12 -5.32 10.82
CA ASN A 321 -20.63 -6.03 9.65
C ASN A 321 -21.40 -7.33 9.40
N ILE A 322 -21.73 -8.08 10.46
CA ILE A 322 -22.59 -9.27 10.36
C ILE A 322 -23.99 -8.87 9.88
N GLU A 323 -24.55 -7.78 10.41
CA GLU A 323 -25.85 -7.26 10.00
C GLU A 323 -25.85 -6.82 8.52
N ASN A 324 -24.81 -6.10 8.08
CA ASN A 324 -24.64 -5.68 6.68
C ASN A 324 -24.47 -6.88 5.74
N LYS A 325 -23.70 -7.90 6.13
CA LYS A 325 -23.59 -9.16 5.38
C LYS A 325 -24.95 -9.85 5.27
N ARG A 326 -25.75 -9.87 6.34
CA ARG A 326 -27.11 -10.41 6.34
C ARG A 326 -28.05 -9.59 5.44
N LYS A 327 -27.96 -8.25 5.45
CA LYS A 327 -28.73 -7.37 4.56
C LYS A 327 -28.38 -7.62 3.08
N ARG A 328 -27.11 -7.64 2.72
CA ARG A 328 -26.65 -7.96 1.35
C ARG A 328 -27.08 -9.35 0.90
N LYS A 329 -27.03 -10.36 1.78
CA LYS A 329 -27.52 -11.71 1.47
C LYS A 329 -29.04 -11.71 1.23
N LYS A 330 -29.82 -10.97 2.03
CA LYS A 330 -31.26 -10.80 1.83
C LYS A 330 -31.59 -10.07 0.52
N GLU A 331 -30.84 -9.03 0.16
CA GLU A 331 -31.01 -8.31 -1.11
C GLU A 331 -30.68 -9.18 -2.32
N ARG A 332 -29.59 -9.95 -2.27
CA ARG A 332 -29.26 -10.95 -3.30
C ARG A 332 -30.35 -12.01 -3.44
N LEU A 333 -30.91 -12.49 -2.32
CA LEU A 333 -32.03 -13.45 -2.33
C LEU A 333 -33.28 -12.83 -2.94
N ARG A 334 -33.63 -11.59 -2.59
CA ARG A 334 -34.77 -10.85 -3.17
C ARG A 334 -34.60 -10.62 -4.67
N SER A 335 -33.39 -10.25 -5.11
CA SER A 335 -33.07 -10.08 -6.53
C SER A 335 -33.20 -11.40 -7.29
N ALA A 336 -32.68 -12.50 -6.73
CA ALA A 336 -32.83 -13.84 -7.32
C ALA A 336 -34.30 -14.26 -7.40
N ILE A 337 -35.10 -14.10 -6.33
CA ILE A 337 -36.53 -14.40 -6.32
C ILE A 337 -37.28 -13.55 -7.36
N GLY A 338 -36.93 -12.27 -7.50
CA GLY A 338 -37.48 -11.38 -8.52
C GLY A 338 -37.19 -11.87 -9.95
N ALA A 339 -35.94 -12.29 -10.22
CA ALA A 339 -35.57 -12.87 -11.50
C ALA A 339 -36.34 -14.17 -11.80
N PHE A 340 -36.46 -15.07 -10.82
CA PHE A 340 -37.25 -16.30 -10.98
C PHE A 340 -38.75 -16.03 -11.19
N SER A 341 -39.33 -15.06 -10.48
CA SER A 341 -40.72 -14.64 -10.68
C SER A 341 -40.96 -14.08 -12.07
N GLY A 342 -40.01 -13.28 -12.60
CA GLY A 342 -40.03 -12.79 -13.97
C GLY A 342 -40.03 -13.91 -15.01
N ILE A 343 -39.16 -14.90 -14.84
CA ILE A 343 -39.09 -16.09 -15.72
C ILE A 343 -40.39 -16.88 -15.67
N ALA A 344 -40.92 -17.15 -14.48
CA ALA A 344 -42.18 -17.89 -14.32
C ALA A 344 -43.38 -17.16 -14.96
N SER A 345 -43.43 -15.83 -14.85
CA SER A 345 -44.45 -15.00 -15.49
C SER A 345 -44.33 -15.02 -17.03
N ALA A 346 -43.10 -14.98 -17.56
CA ALA A 346 -42.84 -15.13 -18.99
C ALA A 346 -43.26 -16.51 -19.52
N MET A 347 -43.00 -17.59 -18.77
CA MET A 347 -43.43 -18.94 -19.12
C MET A 347 -44.97 -19.05 -19.17
N ARG A 348 -45.70 -18.50 -18.18
CA ARG A 348 -47.18 -18.49 -18.21
C ARG A 348 -47.76 -17.69 -19.38
N LYS A 349 -47.14 -16.57 -19.76
CA LYS A 349 -47.56 -15.82 -20.96
C LYS A 349 -47.35 -16.64 -22.24
N ASN A 350 -46.26 -17.40 -22.32
CA ASN A 350 -45.97 -18.23 -23.47
C ASN A 350 -46.93 -19.43 -23.61
N GLU A 351 -47.38 -20.02 -22.50
CA GLU A 351 -48.43 -21.06 -22.51
C GLU A 351 -49.77 -20.54 -23.03
N LYS A 352 -50.17 -19.31 -22.66
CA LYS A 352 -51.37 -18.68 -23.22
C LYS A 352 -51.28 -18.45 -24.73
N ILE A 353 -50.09 -18.14 -25.26
CA ILE A 353 -49.85 -17.98 -26.70
C ILE A 353 -49.93 -19.34 -27.41
N LYS A 354 -49.41 -20.42 -26.80
CA LYS A 354 -49.54 -21.79 -27.35
C LYS A 354 -50.98 -22.30 -27.36
N GLY A 355 -51.78 -21.96 -26.34
CA GLY A 355 -53.21 -22.28 -26.30
C GLY A 355 -54.03 -21.60 -27.41
N TRP A 356 -53.58 -20.45 -27.91
CA TRP A 356 -54.25 -19.73 -29.00
C TRP A 356 -53.86 -20.25 -30.41
N SER A 357 -52.74 -20.98 -30.52
CA SER A 357 -52.30 -21.59 -31.77
C SER A 357 -52.91 -22.97 -32.05
N SER A 358 -53.57 -23.61 -31.08
CA SER A 358 -54.07 -25.00 -31.23
C SER A 358 -55.45 -25.11 -31.89
N ASN A 359 -56.12 -24.00 -32.22
CA ASN A 359 -57.44 -24.00 -32.87
C ASN A 359 -57.43 -23.46 -34.30
N ARG A 360 -56.26 -23.31 -34.95
CA ARG A 360 -56.19 -23.08 -36.39
C ARG A 360 -55.78 -24.35 -37.11
N THR A 361 -56.83 -25.08 -37.51
CA THR A 361 -56.93 -25.75 -38.82
C THR A 361 -55.83 -26.75 -39.16
N THR A 362 -55.97 -27.96 -38.61
CA THR A 362 -55.86 -29.17 -39.44
C THR A 362 -56.98 -29.12 -40.48
N ASP A 363 -56.65 -28.71 -41.69
CA ASP A 363 -57.28 -29.12 -42.94
C ASP A 363 -56.78 -28.17 -44.01
N GLU A 364 -55.68 -28.55 -44.66
CA GLU A 364 -55.54 -28.53 -46.13
C GLU A 364 -54.07 -28.68 -46.53
N SER A 365 -53.88 -29.47 -47.58
CA SER A 365 -52.75 -29.44 -48.52
C SER A 365 -51.40 -30.01 -48.06
N THR A 366 -51.37 -31.34 -47.98
CA THR A 366 -50.36 -32.14 -48.69
C THR A 366 -50.42 -31.83 -50.19
N ALA A 367 -49.68 -30.82 -50.65
CA ALA A 367 -49.34 -30.69 -52.06
C ALA A 367 -48.04 -29.87 -52.17
N LEU A 368 -47.15 -30.37 -53.02
CA LEU A 368 -45.92 -29.72 -53.50
C LEU A 368 -44.68 -29.91 -52.62
N LEU A 369 -44.18 -31.15 -52.71
CA LEU A 369 -42.78 -31.40 -53.06
C LEU A 369 -42.36 -30.52 -54.25
N GLU A 370 -41.08 -30.14 -54.27
CA GLU A 370 -40.32 -29.59 -55.42
C GLU A 370 -40.09 -28.07 -55.44
N LYS A 371 -39.03 -27.62 -54.73
CA LYS A 371 -37.82 -26.99 -55.32
C LYS A 371 -36.93 -26.39 -54.23
N ALA A 372 -35.65 -26.78 -54.26
CA ALA A 372 -34.56 -26.09 -53.55
C ALA A 372 -34.39 -24.65 -54.10
N PRO A 373 -33.73 -23.73 -53.37
CA PRO A 373 -32.27 -23.73 -53.37
C PRO A 373 -31.60 -23.34 -52.05
N GLU A 374 -30.29 -23.64 -52.02
CA GLU A 374 -29.26 -23.14 -51.11
C GLU A 374 -29.42 -21.66 -50.77
N ASN A 375 -29.40 -21.30 -49.47
CA ASN A 375 -28.64 -20.12 -49.03
C ASN A 375 -28.41 -20.04 -47.52
N SER A 376 -27.13 -19.80 -47.19
CA SER A 376 -26.61 -18.93 -46.14
C SER A 376 -27.23 -18.92 -44.73
N GLY A 377 -26.42 -19.38 -43.77
CA GLY A 377 -26.11 -18.62 -42.56
C GLY A 377 -27.11 -18.68 -41.40
N GLY A 378 -26.83 -19.51 -40.40
CA GLY A 378 -27.60 -19.42 -39.15
C GLY A 378 -27.45 -20.55 -38.13
N GLN A 379 -26.31 -21.20 -38.00
CA GLN A 379 -26.08 -22.18 -36.91
C GLN A 379 -24.77 -21.92 -36.18
N LYS A 380 -24.69 -20.79 -35.46
CA LYS A 380 -23.51 -20.48 -34.63
C LYS A 380 -23.77 -19.70 -33.34
N TYR A 381 -24.96 -19.84 -32.72
CA TYR A 381 -25.28 -19.08 -31.50
C TYR A 381 -25.83 -19.85 -30.29
N TRP A 382 -25.85 -21.20 -30.30
CA TRP A 382 -26.37 -21.96 -29.15
C TRP A 382 -25.38 -22.93 -28.47
N SER A 383 -24.09 -22.93 -28.86
CA SER A 383 -23.06 -23.81 -28.26
C SER A 383 -22.06 -23.11 -27.33
N MET A 384 -22.22 -21.81 -27.04
CA MET A 384 -21.24 -21.04 -26.23
C MET A 384 -21.65 -20.76 -24.77
N LEU A 385 -22.79 -21.26 -24.28
CA LEU A 385 -23.27 -20.98 -22.91
C LEU A 385 -23.30 -22.18 -21.95
N ALA A 386 -22.71 -23.33 -22.33
CA ALA A 386 -22.86 -24.57 -21.58
C ALA A 386 -21.61 -25.09 -20.82
N ASN A 387 -20.49 -24.37 -20.79
CA ASN A 387 -19.29 -24.85 -20.06
C ASN A 387 -18.58 -23.71 -19.33
N GLY A 388 -18.54 -23.75 -17.99
CA GLY A 388 -17.60 -22.90 -17.24
C GLY A 388 -17.97 -22.46 -15.81
N THR A 389 -18.66 -23.27 -15.00
CA THR A 389 -18.63 -23.07 -13.54
C THR A 389 -18.13 -24.35 -12.87
N SER A 390 -16.80 -24.51 -12.90
CA SER A 390 -16.10 -25.44 -12.01
C SER A 390 -15.91 -24.74 -10.67
N ASN A 391 -16.65 -25.20 -9.67
CA ASN A 391 -16.41 -24.91 -8.26
C ASN A 391 -15.07 -25.50 -7.87
N HIS A 392 -14.10 -24.65 -7.52
CA HIS A 392 -12.94 -25.08 -6.73
C HIS A 392 -13.27 -24.82 -5.25
N ASP A 393 -13.69 -25.89 -4.57
CA ASP A 393 -13.65 -25.99 -3.12
C ASP A 393 -12.18 -26.07 -2.69
N ASN A 394 -11.68 -25.03 -2.03
CA ASN A 394 -10.40 -25.08 -1.33
C ASN A 394 -10.65 -25.52 0.11
N ASN A 395 -10.42 -26.81 0.32
CA ASN A 395 -10.19 -27.45 1.60
C ASN A 395 -8.77 -27.08 2.04
N TYR A 396 -8.63 -26.19 3.04
CA TYR A 396 -7.34 -26.01 3.72
C TYR A 396 -7.30 -26.95 4.91
N ASP A 397 -6.61 -28.07 4.69
CA ASP A 397 -6.17 -28.99 5.71
C ASP A 397 -5.02 -28.36 6.51
N SER A 398 -5.09 -28.54 7.82
CA SER A 398 -4.16 -28.02 8.81
C SER A 398 -3.19 -29.12 9.22
N SER A 399 -1.93 -29.01 8.80
CA SER A 399 -0.76 -29.68 9.40
C SER A 399 0.53 -28.99 8.89
N ILE A 400 1.18 -28.13 9.70
CA ILE A 400 2.36 -28.41 10.59
C ILE A 400 3.66 -28.57 9.77
N PRO A 401 4.83 -28.01 10.16
CA PRO A 401 5.35 -27.79 11.52
C PRO A 401 5.29 -26.36 12.08
#